data_AF-A0A6B3GZI3-F1
#
_entry.id   AF-A0A6B3GZI3-F1
#
_cell.length_a   1.000
_cell.length_b   1.000
_cell.length_c   1.000
_cell.angle_alpha   90.00
_cell.angle_beta   90.00
_cell.angle_gamma   90.00
#
_symmetry.space_group_name_H-M   'P 1'
#
loop_
_entity.id
_entity.type
_entity.pdbx_description
1 polymer ?
#
loop_
_entity_poly.entity_id
_entity_poly.type
_entity_poly.pdbx_seq_one_letter_code
_entity_poly.pdbx_strand_id
1 'polypeptide(L)' 'MQFRILGPLEVMSGDRALSLGGFKQRAVLGLLLLRPNQVVATSELLG' A
#
# COMPACT_ATOMS: atom_id res chain seq x y z
N MET A 1 1.40 12.75 0.39
CA MET A 1 0.77 11.43 0.16
C MET A 1 0.13 10.97 1.45
N GLN A 2 -1.09 10.45 1.40
CA GLN A 2 -1.81 9.90 2.55
C GLN A 2 -2.41 8.54 2.18
N PHE A 3 -2.49 7.64 3.16
CA PHE A 3 -3.02 6.29 2.99
C PHE A 3 -4.16 6.07 3.97
N ARG A 4 -5.28 5.52 3.47
CA ARG A 4 -6.41 5.15 4.32
C ARG A 4 -6.49 3.62 4.37
N ILE A 5 -6.43 3.07 5.57
CA ILE A 5 -6.33 1.62 5.80
C ILE A 5 -7.47 1.07 6.68
N LEU A 6 -8.28 1.94 7.27
CA LEU A 6 -9.43 1.58 8.12
C LEU A 6 -10.69 1.39 7.26
N GLY A 7 -10.56 0.58 6.22
CA GLY A 7 -11.52 0.43 5.13
C GLY A 7 -10.80 -0.10 3.88
N PRO A 8 -11.39 0.06 2.69
CA PRO A 8 -10.68 -0.22 1.44
C PRO A 8 -9.37 0.58 1.38
N LEU A 9 -8.30 -0.05 0.88
CA LEU A 9 -7.01 0.62 0.75
C LEU A 9 -7.11 1.74 -0.29
N GLU A 10 -6.93 2.99 0.14
CA GLU A 10 -6.95 4.18 -0.71
C GLU A 10 -5.65 4.98 -0.60
N VAL A 11 -5.25 5.60 -1.71
CA VAL A 11 -4.10 6.51 -1.77
C VAL A 11 -4.56 7.89 -2.20
N MET A 12 -4.15 8.90 -1.43
CA MET A 12 -4.47 10.29 -1.69
C MET A 12 -3.19 11.09 -1.95
N SER A 13 -3.19 11.88 -3.03
CA SER A 13 -2.16 12.89 -3.32
C SER A 13 -2.80 14.28 -3.21
N GLY A 14 -2.66 14.91 -2.04
CA GLY A 14 -3.50 16.06 -1.69
C GLY A 14 -4.97 15.60 -1.63
N ASP A 15 -5.84 16.31 -2.34
CA ASP A 15 -7.27 15.98 -2.40
C ASP A 15 -7.64 14.99 -3.51
N ARG A 16 -6.65 14.50 -4.27
CA ARG A 16 -6.88 13.58 -5.40
C ARG A 16 -6.68 12.13 -4.99
N ALA A 17 -7.71 11.31 -5.19
CA ALA A 17 -7.60 9.87 -5.09
C ALA A 17 -6.79 9.30 -6.27
N LEU A 18 -5.82 8.44 -5.96
CA LEU A 18 -5.04 7.72 -6.95
C LEU A 18 -5.59 6.30 -7.11
N SER A 19 -5.81 5.89 -8.35
CA SER A 19 -6.21 4.52 -8.65
C SER A 19 -5.08 3.56 -8.30
N LEU A 20 -5.37 2.62 -7.42
CA LEU A 20 -4.48 1.49 -7.20
C LEU A 20 -4.67 0.46 -8.32
N GLY A 21 -3.57 -0.13 -8.78
CA GLY A 21 -3.62 -1.24 -9.71
C GLY A 21 -4.26 -2.49 -9.11
N GLY A 22 -4.08 -3.63 -9.77
CA GLY A 22 -4.70 -4.90 -9.38
C GLY A 22 -4.37 -5.38 -7.96
N PHE A 23 -4.97 -6.51 -7.57
CA PHE A 23 -4.87 -7.07 -6.22
C PHE A 23 -3.44 -7.12 -5.67
N LYS A 24 -2.46 -7.57 -6.49
CA LYS A 24 -1.05 -7.67 -6.08
C LYS A 24 -0.47 -6.32 -5.64
N GLN A 25 -0.73 -5.24 -6.36
CA GLN A 25 -0.20 -3.92 -6.01
C GLN A 25 -0.81 -3.41 -4.70
N ARG A 26 -2.12 -3.64 -4.49
CA ARG A 26 -2.79 -3.30 -3.23
C ARG A 26 -2.26 -4.11 -2.05
N ALA A 27 -2.04 -5.40 -2.25
CA ALA A 27 -1.51 -6.28 -1.20
C ALA A 27 -0.09 -5.85 -0.78
N VAL A 28 0.81 -5.62 -1.74
CA VAL A 28 2.17 -5.15 -1.48
C VAL A 28 2.15 -3.81 -0.72
N LEU A 29 1.35 -2.84 -1.19
CA LEU A 29 1.25 -1.56 -0.51
C LEU A 29 0.69 -1.71 0.92
N GLY A 30 -0.33 -2.53 1.12
CA GLY A 30 -0.87 -2.84 2.43
C GLY A 30 0.19 -3.40 3.38
N LEU A 31 1.01 -4.35 2.91
CA LEU A 31 2.09 -4.93 3.72
C LEU A 31 3.11 -3.86 4.13
N LEU A 32 3.54 -3.01 3.19
CA LEU A 32 4.50 -1.93 3.48
C LEU A 32 3.93 -0.92 4.50
N LEU A 33 2.63 -0.64 4.45
CA LEU A 33 1.98 0.26 5.41
C LEU A 33 1.84 -0.34 6.81
N LEU A 34 1.80 -1.68 6.93
CA LEU A 34 1.87 -2.39 8.22
C LEU A 34 3.30 -2.47 8.78
N ARG A 35 4.31 -2.16 7.96
CA ARG A 35 5.74 -2.12 8.30
C ARG A 35 6.35 -0.76 7.95
N PRO A 36 5.83 0.34 8.50
CA PRO A 36 6.22 1.68 8.07
C PRO A 36 7.72 1.94 8.31
N ASN A 37 8.38 2.52 7.31
CA ASN A 37 9.80 2.91 7.35
C ASN A 37 10.77 1.75 7.59
N GLN A 38 10.37 0.51 7.26
CA GLN A 38 11.23 -0.66 7.32
C GLN A 38 11.52 -1.17 5.91
N VAL A 39 12.72 -1.71 5.71
CA VAL A 39 13.05 -2.44 4.48
C VAL A 39 12.32 -3.77 4.51
N VAL A 40 11.57 -4.08 3.46
CA VAL A 40 10.91 -5.37 3.25
C VAL A 40 11.57 -6.01 2.03
N ALA A 41 12.13 -7.21 2.18
CA ALA A 41 12.79 -7.89 1.08
C ALA A 41 11.76 -8.43 0.08
N THR A 42 12.12 -8.49 -1.21
CA THR A 42 11.22 -9.01 -2.25
C THR A 42 10.81 -10.46 -2.00
N SER A 43 11.66 -11.26 -1.35
CA SER A 43 11.32 -12.62 -0.94
C SER A 43 10.13 -12.69 0.02
N GLU A 44 9.93 -11.66 0.85
CA GLU A 44 8.79 -11.56 1.76
C GLU A 44 7.49 -11.19 1.03
N LEU A 45 7.57 -10.63 -0.19
CA LEU A 45 6.42 -10.30 -1.03
C LEU A 45 5.94 -11.45 -1.92
N LEU A 46 6.79 -12.45 -2.13
CA LEU A 46 6.57 -13.58 -3.05
C LEU A 46 6.23 -14.89 -2.34
N GLY A 47 6.18 -14.88 -1.00
CA GLY A 47 5.80 -16.01 -0.16
C GLY A 47 4.32 -16.36 -0.22
#